data_AF-A0A950KK30-F1
#
_entry.id   AF-A0A950KK30-F1
#
_cell.length_a   1.000
_cell.length_b   1.000
_cell.length_c   1.000
_cell.angle_alpha   90.00
_cell.angle_beta   90.00
_cell.angle_gamma   90.00
#
_symmetry.space_group_name_H-M   'P 1'
#
loop_
_entity.id
_entity.type
_entity.pdbx_description
1 polymer ?
#
loop_
_entity_poly.entity_id
_entity_poly.type
_entity_poly.pdbx_seq_one_letter_code
_entity_poly.pdbx_strand_id
1 'polypeptide(L)'
;MIGSNIPADTRRRPGKVRKISGIMFQSDKLSVLGNWIIRPVEMLDRRLAGLGKNPFGPPLAIHAGVRVRMQDGREYVAEQLFGTPEEDFMDALNWTPVQKFRERDHRGWDVTVPATAFRNIDRKAIGEAIDFLNRIKGKPFFGEDCTTFVERVFNKRRMFADSPSARLLGFGVRVGDPALPLLRPDVILDPKAEFLLRAHTLRKLPDPTTNWNAPNWRRAVRNLFRIMASAGLWAIVWVLFRKVYGVAGAAIGRPRRQSSHGEHGETRRTPREEEKS
;
A
#
# COMPACT_ATOMS: atom_id res chain seq x y z
N MET A 1 32.31 20.23 23.88
CA MET A 1 31.69 20.22 22.53
C MET A 1 31.55 18.77 22.10
N ILE A 2 30.33 18.22 22.14
CA ILE A 2 30.06 16.82 21.78
C ILE A 2 29.59 16.82 20.33
N GLY A 3 30.49 16.41 19.42
CA GLY A 3 30.20 16.30 18.00
C GLY A 3 29.02 15.36 17.75
N SER A 4 28.01 15.89 17.07
CA SER A 4 26.80 15.19 16.64
C SER A 4 27.12 14.15 15.57
N ASN A 5 27.68 13.01 15.97
CA ASN A 5 27.73 11.80 15.14
C ASN A 5 26.36 11.11 15.15
N ILE A 6 25.37 11.77 14.55
CA ILE A 6 24.15 11.09 14.11
C ILE A 6 24.54 10.30 12.85
N PRO A 7 24.39 8.97 12.81
CA PRO A 7 24.71 8.21 11.61
C PRO A 7 23.94 8.79 10.42
N ALA A 8 24.64 9.11 9.33
CA ALA A 8 24.03 9.55 8.08
C ALA A 8 23.14 8.45 7.46
N ASP A 9 23.34 7.20 7.87
CA ASP A 9 22.60 6.05 7.38
C ASP A 9 21.53 5.59 8.38
N THR A 10 20.28 6.05 8.19
CA THR A 10 19.10 5.60 8.95
C THR A 10 18.76 4.12 8.72
N ARG A 11 19.38 3.45 7.73
CA ARG A 11 19.10 2.04 7.42
C ARG A 11 19.76 1.09 8.42
N ARG A 12 20.84 1.53 9.07
CA ARG A 12 21.56 0.72 10.06
C ARG A 12 21.03 0.98 11.45
N ARG A 13 20.74 -0.10 12.18
CA ARG A 13 20.36 0.01 13.59
C ARG A 13 21.52 0.66 14.37
N PRO A 14 21.29 1.80 15.04
CA PRO A 14 22.36 2.59 15.64
C PRO A 14 22.92 1.98 16.93
N GLY A 15 22.26 0.96 17.48
CA GLY A 15 22.67 0.28 18.72
C GLY A 15 21.71 -0.84 19.11
N LYS A 16 21.85 -1.38 20.33
CA LYS A 16 20.89 -2.35 20.88
C LYS A 16 19.66 -1.61 21.40
N VAL A 17 18.47 -2.05 21.01
CA VAL A 17 17.20 -1.54 21.57
C VAL A 17 17.09 -2.04 23.01
N ARG A 18 16.93 -1.10 23.94
CA ARG A 18 16.78 -1.38 25.38
C ARG A 18 15.32 -1.29 25.83
N LYS A 19 14.54 -0.40 25.22
CA LYS A 19 13.16 -0.12 25.61
C LYS A 19 12.33 0.31 24.40
N ILE A 20 11.07 -0.11 24.38
CA ILE A 20 10.03 0.50 23.54
C ILE A 20 9.28 1.52 24.40
N SER A 21 9.31 2.78 23.99
CA SER A 21 8.59 3.88 24.67
C SER A 21 7.13 3.94 24.25
N GLY A 22 6.78 3.45 23.07
CA GLY A 22 5.42 3.40 22.57
C GLY A 22 5.36 3.37 21.04
N ILE A 23 4.15 3.54 20.51
CA ILE A 23 3.89 3.76 19.09
C ILE A 23 3.77 5.27 18.88
N MET A 24 4.62 5.80 18.01
CA MET A 24 4.62 7.20 17.63
C MET A 24 3.79 7.39 16.38
N PHE A 25 2.81 8.27 16.46
CA PHE A 25 1.92 8.64 15.36
C PHE A 25 2.32 10.00 14.82
N GLN A 26 2.15 10.18 13.52
CA GLN A 26 2.42 11.44 12.84
C GLN A 26 1.33 11.74 11.81
N SER A 27 1.00 13.02 11.67
CA SER A 27 0.07 13.53 10.67
C SER A 27 0.71 14.72 9.98
N ASP A 28 0.94 14.66 8.66
CA ASP A 28 1.41 15.85 7.95
C ASP A 28 0.28 16.86 7.72
N LYS A 29 0.61 18.16 7.67
CA LYS A 29 -0.33 19.20 7.22
C LYS A 29 -0.17 19.53 5.74
N LEU A 30 1.03 19.36 5.18
CA LEU A 30 1.44 19.97 3.91
C LEU A 30 1.86 19.02 2.78
N SER A 31 1.87 17.69 2.93
CA SER A 31 2.33 16.85 1.81
C SER A 31 1.30 16.80 0.67
N VAL A 32 1.80 17.00 -0.55
CA VAL A 32 1.03 16.99 -1.80
C VAL A 32 0.50 15.57 -2.08
N LEU A 33 1.30 14.54 -1.82
CA LEU A 33 0.89 13.14 -1.99
C LEU A 33 -0.22 12.74 -1.00
N GLY A 34 -0.13 13.21 0.26
CA GLY A 34 -1.16 13.06 1.27
C GLY A 34 -2.48 13.71 0.82
N ASN A 35 -2.42 14.92 0.27
CA ASN A 35 -3.59 15.69 -0.15
C ASN A 35 -4.38 15.10 -1.32
N TRP A 36 -3.73 14.50 -2.32
CA TRP A 36 -4.39 14.16 -3.58
C TRP A 36 -4.84 12.69 -3.73
N ILE A 37 -4.19 11.74 -3.04
CA ILE A 37 -4.46 10.30 -3.24
C ILE A 37 -4.86 9.60 -1.94
N ILE A 38 -4.13 9.88 -0.87
CA ILE A 38 -4.29 9.18 0.42
C ILE A 38 -5.52 9.73 1.17
N ARG A 39 -5.64 11.06 1.29
CA ARG A 39 -6.75 11.69 2.02
C ARG A 39 -8.16 11.39 1.49
N PRO A 40 -8.46 11.27 0.19
CA PRO A 40 -9.83 10.98 -0.27
C PRO A 40 -10.37 9.61 0.15
N VAL A 41 -9.59 8.55 -0.04
CA VAL A 41 -9.98 7.17 0.34
C VAL A 41 -9.99 7.04 1.87
N GLU A 42 -8.95 7.56 2.52
CA GLU A 42 -8.92 7.59 3.97
C GLU A 42 -10.08 8.43 4.55
N MET A 43 -10.43 9.59 3.98
CA MET A 43 -11.57 10.39 4.46
C MET A 43 -12.90 9.64 4.37
N LEU A 44 -13.07 8.80 3.33
CA LEU A 44 -14.22 7.91 3.23
C LEU A 44 -14.20 6.85 4.34
N ASP A 45 -13.06 6.17 4.54
CA ASP A 45 -12.84 5.23 5.65
C ASP A 45 -13.15 5.85 7.01
N ARG A 46 -12.67 7.07 7.19
CA ARG A 46 -12.77 7.82 8.44
C ARG A 46 -14.18 8.34 8.67
N ARG A 47 -14.94 8.67 7.63
CA ARG A 47 -16.38 8.94 7.75
C ARG A 47 -17.14 7.69 8.14
N LEU A 48 -16.85 6.56 7.48
CA LEU A 48 -17.46 5.26 7.81
C LEU A 48 -17.13 4.80 9.23
N ALA A 49 -15.91 5.04 9.70
CA ALA A 49 -15.47 4.78 11.08
C ALA A 49 -15.95 5.84 12.10
N GLY A 50 -16.69 6.87 11.67
CA GLY A 50 -17.20 7.93 12.54
C GLY A 50 -16.18 8.98 12.98
N LEU A 51 -14.94 8.92 12.51
CA LEU A 51 -13.89 9.90 12.80
C LEU A 51 -14.08 11.20 12.03
N GLY A 52 -14.54 11.19 10.78
CA GLY A 52 -14.59 12.35 9.88
C GLY A 52 -15.69 13.39 10.13
N LYS A 53 -16.30 13.46 11.32
CA LYS A 53 -17.47 14.32 11.58
C LYS A 53 -17.16 15.81 11.76
N ASN A 54 -15.93 16.16 12.15
CA ASN A 54 -15.52 17.55 12.35
C ASN A 54 -14.50 17.98 11.26
N PRO A 55 -14.90 18.81 10.28
CA PRO A 55 -14.01 19.28 9.22
C PRO A 55 -12.91 20.22 9.73
N PHE A 56 -13.05 20.75 10.95
CA PHE A 56 -12.06 21.62 11.61
C PHE A 56 -11.23 20.90 12.69
N GLY A 57 -11.41 19.58 12.85
CA GLY A 57 -10.58 18.78 13.75
C GLY A 57 -9.12 18.69 13.29
N PRO A 58 -8.19 18.31 14.18
CA PRO A 58 -6.80 18.09 13.79
C PRO A 58 -6.71 17.06 12.66
N PRO A 59 -5.73 17.17 11.74
CA PRO A 59 -5.56 16.18 10.69
C PRO A 59 -5.32 14.79 11.31
N LEU A 60 -5.60 13.72 10.58
CA LEU A 60 -5.52 12.36 11.13
C LEU A 60 -4.13 11.77 10.90
N ALA A 61 -3.73 10.81 11.74
CA ALA A 61 -2.45 10.13 11.59
C ALA A 61 -2.36 9.48 10.21
N ILE A 62 -1.27 9.74 9.50
CA ILE A 62 -0.95 9.13 8.21
C ILE A 62 0.23 8.16 8.31
N HIS A 63 0.93 8.19 9.46
CA HIS A 63 2.11 7.40 9.66
C HIS A 63 2.24 6.96 11.12
N ALA A 64 2.86 5.79 11.31
CA ALA A 64 3.13 5.21 12.61
C ALA A 64 4.50 4.51 12.62
N GLY A 65 5.20 4.62 13.75
CA GLY A 65 6.46 3.93 13.99
C GLY A 65 6.65 3.54 15.44
N VAL A 66 7.59 2.65 15.72
CA VAL A 66 7.88 2.18 17.08
C VAL A 66 8.96 3.07 17.68
N ARG A 67 8.59 3.89 18.68
CA ARG A 67 9.56 4.73 19.41
C ARG A 67 10.36 3.85 20.36
N VAL A 68 11.66 3.88 20.20
CA VAL A 68 12.61 3.06 20.95
C VAL A 68 13.66 3.92 21.64
N ARG A 69 14.18 3.42 22.76
CA ARG A 69 15.38 3.92 23.40
C ARG A 69 16.50 2.90 23.26
N MET A 70 17.64 3.36 22.77
CA MET A 70 18.85 2.56 22.60
C MET A 70 19.57 2.38 23.95
N GLN A 71 20.50 1.44 24.00
CA GLN A 71 21.32 1.18 25.18
C GLN A 71 22.13 2.41 25.62
N ASP A 72 22.59 3.23 24.66
CA ASP A 72 23.30 4.49 24.89
C ASP A 72 22.40 5.68 25.28
N GLY A 73 21.10 5.43 25.46
CA GLY A 73 20.12 6.44 25.89
C GLY A 73 19.48 7.25 24.76
N ARG A 74 20.01 7.20 23.52
CA ARG A 74 19.43 7.90 22.38
C ARG A 74 18.08 7.31 21.99
N GLU A 75 17.21 8.16 21.45
CA GLU A 75 15.86 7.76 21.03
C GLU A 75 15.70 7.82 19.52
N TYR A 76 15.05 6.78 19.00
CA TYR A 76 14.77 6.63 17.58
C TYR A 76 13.33 6.16 17.38
N VAL A 77 12.82 6.33 16.17
CA VAL A 77 11.62 5.68 15.68
C VAL A 77 12.06 4.61 14.69
N ALA A 78 11.77 3.36 15.00
CA ALA A 78 11.86 2.28 14.03
C ALA A 78 10.60 2.32 13.16
N GLU A 79 10.76 2.52 11.87
CA GLU A 79 9.64 2.77 10.96
C GLU A 79 9.89 2.20 9.56
N GLN A 80 8.80 1.93 8.85
CA GLN A 80 8.81 1.65 7.42
C GLN A 80 8.45 2.94 6.69
N LEU A 81 9.33 3.40 5.80
CA LEU A 81 9.09 4.58 4.97
C LEU A 81 8.98 4.16 3.50
N PHE A 82 8.21 4.93 2.74
CA PHE A 82 8.25 4.86 1.28
C PHE A 82 9.20 5.95 0.78
N GLY A 83 10.14 5.58 -0.08
CA GLY A 83 10.92 6.56 -0.83
C GLY A 83 10.00 7.42 -1.67
N THR A 84 10.03 8.74 -1.45
CA THR A 84 9.59 9.72 -2.44
C THR A 84 10.83 10.18 -3.21
N PRO A 85 10.71 10.67 -4.46
CA PRO A 85 11.86 11.20 -5.20
C PRO A 85 12.57 12.38 -4.51
N GLU A 86 11.89 13.02 -3.56
CA GLU A 86 12.33 14.22 -2.84
C GLU A 86 13.05 13.89 -1.52
N GLU A 87 12.86 12.68 -0.98
CA GLU A 87 13.44 12.25 0.28
C GLU A 87 14.33 11.02 0.08
N ASP A 88 15.50 11.01 0.70
CA ASP A 88 16.54 9.98 0.55
C ASP A 88 16.18 8.67 1.32
N PHE A 89 14.95 8.16 1.11
CA PHE A 89 14.42 6.97 1.74
C PHE A 89 14.37 5.80 0.76
N MET A 90 14.88 4.65 1.19
CA MET A 90 14.67 3.36 0.53
C MET A 90 13.48 2.66 1.17
N ASP A 91 12.70 1.88 0.40
CA ASP A 91 11.57 1.06 0.86
C ASP A 91 12.02 -0.05 1.83
N ALA A 92 12.34 0.33 3.07
CA ALA A 92 13.00 -0.49 4.07
C ALA A 92 12.77 0.04 5.50
N LEU A 93 13.23 -0.76 6.47
CA LEU A 93 13.29 -0.34 7.88
C LEU A 93 14.29 0.80 8.04
N ASN A 94 13.81 1.88 8.63
CA ASN A 94 14.58 3.05 9.00
C ASN A 94 14.60 3.20 10.54
N TRP A 95 15.73 3.66 11.03
CA TRP A 95 15.98 4.04 12.42
C TRP A 95 16.16 5.55 12.44
N THR A 96 15.04 6.26 12.53
CA THR A 96 15.02 7.72 12.41
C THR A 96 15.17 8.35 13.79
N PRO A 97 16.15 9.24 14.02
CA PRO A 97 16.21 10.00 15.27
C PRO A 97 14.87 10.69 15.57
N VAL A 98 14.41 10.66 16.82
CA VAL A 98 13.08 11.20 17.17
C VAL A 98 12.93 12.67 16.75
N GLN A 99 13.99 13.48 16.83
CA GLN A 99 13.97 14.87 16.37
C GLN A 99 13.69 14.97 14.86
N LYS A 100 14.42 14.21 14.04
CA LYS A 100 14.19 14.16 12.58
C LYS A 100 12.79 13.65 12.23
N PHE A 101 12.30 12.65 12.95
CA PHE A 101 10.94 12.16 12.76
C PHE A 101 9.93 13.30 12.94
N ARG A 102 10.07 14.11 14.00
CA ARG A 102 9.21 15.27 14.27
C ARG A 102 9.36 16.41 13.27
N GLU A 103 10.56 16.64 12.74
CA GLU A 103 10.79 17.69 11.74
C GLU A 103 10.02 17.44 10.42
N ARG A 104 9.81 16.16 10.05
CA ARG A 104 9.00 15.77 8.88
C ARG A 104 7.50 16.00 9.03
N ASP A 105 7.05 16.47 10.18
CA ASP A 105 5.64 16.71 10.44
C ASP A 105 5.07 17.86 9.59
N HIS A 106 5.93 18.68 8.98
CA HIS A 106 5.55 19.80 8.10
C HIS A 106 4.39 20.64 8.65
N ARG A 107 4.49 21.05 9.93
CA ARG A 107 3.45 21.80 10.70
C ARG A 107 2.19 20.99 11.06
N GLY A 108 2.32 19.67 11.09
CA GLY A 108 1.29 18.73 11.51
C GLY A 108 1.27 18.49 13.03
N TRP A 109 1.18 17.23 13.43
CA TRP A 109 1.43 16.83 14.81
C TRP A 109 2.07 15.45 14.96
N ASP A 110 2.75 15.25 16.09
CA ASP A 110 3.17 13.95 16.61
C ASP A 110 2.67 13.67 18.05
N VAL A 111 2.36 12.40 18.34
CA VAL A 111 2.13 11.88 19.70
C VAL A 111 2.69 10.47 19.85
N THR A 112 3.07 10.09 21.08
CA THR A 112 3.48 8.72 21.41
C THR A 112 2.45 8.09 22.34
N VAL A 113 1.89 6.95 21.93
CA VAL A 113 0.97 6.15 22.75
C VAL A 113 1.73 4.95 23.32
N PRO A 114 1.64 4.64 24.62
CA PRO A 114 2.24 3.43 25.18
C PRO A 114 1.79 2.17 24.43
N ALA A 115 2.69 1.25 24.13
CA ALA A 115 2.32 0.04 23.39
C ALA A 115 1.26 -0.80 24.13
N THR A 116 1.28 -0.79 25.47
CA THR A 116 0.28 -1.44 26.34
C THR A 116 -1.12 -0.80 26.31
N ALA A 117 -1.27 0.35 25.65
CA ALA A 117 -2.58 0.96 25.42
C ALA A 117 -3.36 0.24 24.31
N PHE A 118 -2.68 -0.54 23.47
CA PHE A 118 -3.30 -1.29 22.40
C PHE A 118 -3.88 -2.61 22.92
N ARG A 119 -4.95 -3.07 22.28
CA ARG A 119 -5.56 -4.37 22.60
C ARG A 119 -4.52 -5.48 22.42
N ASN A 120 -4.54 -6.46 23.31
CA ASN A 120 -3.68 -7.65 23.25
C ASN A 120 -2.16 -7.39 23.31
N ILE A 121 -1.72 -6.20 23.71
CA ILE A 121 -0.30 -5.89 23.94
C ILE A 121 -0.04 -5.81 25.45
N ASP A 122 0.62 -6.82 25.99
CA ASP A 122 1.06 -6.88 27.38
C ASP A 122 2.58 -6.64 27.51
N ARG A 123 3.10 -6.75 28.73
CA ARG A 123 4.54 -6.59 28.99
C ARG A 123 5.38 -7.68 28.32
N LYS A 124 4.85 -8.90 28.18
CA LYS A 124 5.52 -10.00 27.50
C LYS A 124 5.67 -9.69 26.01
N ALA A 125 4.62 -9.19 25.36
CA ALA A 125 4.64 -8.75 23.98
C ALA A 125 5.66 -7.61 23.74
N ILE A 126 5.82 -6.68 24.71
CA ILE A 126 6.87 -5.67 24.63
C ILE A 126 8.27 -6.30 24.65
N GLY A 127 8.52 -7.28 25.52
CA GLY A 127 9.79 -8.00 25.57
C GLY A 127 10.11 -8.72 24.24
N GLU A 128 9.13 -9.47 23.73
CA GLU A 128 9.23 -10.13 22.41
C GLU A 128 9.53 -9.13 21.28
N ALA A 129 8.90 -7.96 21.31
CA ALA A 129 9.11 -6.90 20.33
C ALA A 129 10.52 -6.30 20.40
N ILE A 130 11.06 -6.09 21.62
CA ILE A 130 12.45 -5.65 21.81
C ILE A 130 13.43 -6.69 21.25
N ASP A 131 13.22 -7.97 21.53
CA ASP A 131 14.06 -9.05 21.03
C ASP A 131 13.96 -9.19 19.51
N PHE A 132 12.77 -8.98 18.94
CA PHE A 132 12.58 -8.94 17.50
C PHE A 132 13.34 -7.78 16.86
N LEU A 133 13.18 -6.55 17.37
CA LEU A 133 13.90 -5.37 16.88
C LEU A 133 15.43 -5.48 17.02
N ASN A 134 15.90 -6.26 17.99
CA ASN A 134 17.32 -6.58 18.15
C ASN A 134 17.84 -7.66 17.17
N ARG A 135 16.95 -8.44 16.55
CA ARG A 135 17.30 -9.48 15.56
C ARG A 135 17.00 -9.10 14.11
N ILE A 136 16.08 -8.16 13.89
CA ILE A 136 15.67 -7.74 12.55
C ILE A 136 16.88 -7.21 11.76
N LYS A 137 17.02 -7.67 10.51
CA LYS A 137 18.01 -7.18 9.55
C LYS A 137 17.30 -6.19 8.62
N GLY A 138 17.98 -5.09 8.26
CA GLY A 138 17.45 -4.00 7.42
C GLY A 138 17.24 -4.37 5.94
N LYS A 139 16.58 -5.50 5.67
CA LYS A 139 16.18 -5.89 4.32
C LYS A 139 15.03 -4.98 3.83
N PRO A 140 14.90 -4.75 2.52
CA PRO A 140 13.73 -4.07 1.97
C PRO A 140 12.46 -4.87 2.28
N PHE A 141 11.40 -4.18 2.73
CA PHE A 141 10.12 -4.79 3.08
C PHE A 141 9.11 -4.56 1.95
N PHE A 142 9.38 -5.19 0.80
CA PHE A 142 8.52 -5.07 -0.37
C PHE A 142 7.11 -5.61 -0.09
N GLY A 143 6.18 -4.68 0.21
CA GLY A 143 4.76 -4.99 0.44
C GLY A 143 4.27 -4.84 1.88
N GLU A 144 5.03 -4.21 2.78
CA GLU A 144 4.55 -3.79 4.10
C GLU A 144 4.31 -2.27 4.12
N ASP A 145 3.24 -1.84 4.78
CA ASP A 145 3.05 -0.44 5.16
C ASP A 145 3.50 -0.20 6.62
N CYS A 146 3.46 1.05 7.07
CA CYS A 146 3.89 1.45 8.40
C CYS A 146 3.14 0.69 9.51
N THR A 147 1.83 0.47 9.36
CA THR A 147 1.03 -0.29 10.35
C THR A 147 1.37 -1.77 10.38
N THR A 148 1.55 -2.38 9.20
CA THR A 148 1.96 -3.79 9.05
C THR A 148 3.32 -4.03 9.68
N PHE A 149 4.25 -3.09 9.50
CA PHE A 149 5.56 -3.12 10.15
C PHE A 149 5.44 -3.10 11.67
N VAL A 150 4.66 -2.16 12.22
CA VAL A 150 4.42 -2.07 13.68
C VAL A 150 3.84 -3.39 14.19
N GLU A 151 2.80 -3.92 13.57
CA GLU A 151 2.17 -5.18 14.00
C GLU A 151 3.13 -6.37 13.87
N ARG A 152 4.01 -6.39 12.86
CA ARG A 152 5.07 -7.41 12.75
C ARG A 152 6.06 -7.33 13.90
N VAL A 153 6.44 -6.13 14.35
CA VAL A 153 7.29 -5.93 15.52
C VAL A 153 6.66 -6.58 16.76
N PHE A 154 5.34 -6.49 16.92
CA PHE A 154 4.60 -7.10 18.02
C PHE A 154 4.13 -8.54 17.73
N ASN A 155 4.91 -9.29 16.94
CA ASN A 155 4.63 -10.69 16.58
C ASN A 155 3.26 -10.88 15.93
N LYS A 156 2.95 -10.02 14.95
CA LYS A 156 1.72 -10.07 14.14
C LYS A 156 0.42 -9.84 14.92
N ARG A 157 0.50 -9.32 16.15
CA ARG A 157 -0.68 -8.91 16.93
C ARG A 157 -1.33 -7.70 16.26
N ARG A 158 -2.66 -7.73 16.18
CA ARG A 158 -3.43 -6.66 15.54
C ARG A 158 -3.44 -5.42 16.44
N MET A 159 -2.97 -4.30 15.89
CA MET A 159 -2.90 -2.99 16.55
C MET A 159 -3.66 -1.93 15.77
N PHE A 160 -4.07 -2.21 14.52
CA PHE A 160 -4.83 -1.29 13.68
C PHE A 160 -6.03 -2.01 13.04
N ALA A 161 -7.15 -1.30 12.95
CA ALA A 161 -8.33 -1.79 12.25
C ALA A 161 -8.07 -1.84 10.74
N ASP A 162 -8.83 -2.69 10.04
CA ASP A 162 -8.85 -2.66 8.58
C ASP A 162 -9.58 -1.41 8.09
N SER A 163 -9.09 -0.83 6.99
CA SER A 163 -9.81 0.19 6.21
C SER A 163 -11.28 -0.24 5.94
N PRO A 164 -12.28 0.51 6.44
CA PRO A 164 -13.70 0.20 6.23
C PRO A 164 -14.14 0.17 4.76
N SER A 165 -13.55 0.99 3.89
CA SER A 165 -13.82 1.06 2.45
C SER A 165 -13.18 -0.08 1.70
N ALA A 166 -11.97 -0.51 2.08
CA ALA A 166 -11.39 -1.75 1.55
C ALA A 166 -12.30 -2.95 1.86
N ARG A 167 -12.89 -2.97 3.07
CA ARG A 167 -13.90 -3.96 3.47
C ARG A 167 -15.22 -3.83 2.71
N LEU A 168 -15.73 -2.60 2.53
CA LEU A 168 -16.99 -2.31 1.85
C LEU A 168 -16.95 -2.70 0.37
N LEU A 169 -15.80 -2.53 -0.29
CA LEU A 169 -15.60 -2.85 -1.70
C LEU A 169 -15.32 -4.34 -1.96
N GLY A 170 -15.42 -5.19 -0.93
CA GLY A 170 -15.28 -6.65 -1.07
C GLY A 170 -13.87 -7.12 -1.42
N PHE A 171 -12.87 -6.23 -1.39
CA PHE A 171 -11.49 -6.65 -1.50
C PHE A 171 -11.12 -7.31 -0.17
N GLY A 172 -10.98 -8.64 -0.14
CA GLY A 172 -10.50 -9.39 1.02
C GLY A 172 -9.03 -9.12 1.37
N VAL A 173 -8.59 -7.87 1.22
CA VAL A 173 -7.23 -7.39 1.38
C VAL A 173 -7.10 -6.57 2.65
N ARG A 174 -5.96 -6.73 3.30
CA ARG A 174 -5.62 -5.97 4.51
C ARG A 174 -4.91 -4.68 4.15
N VAL A 175 -5.45 -3.57 4.67
CA VAL A 175 -4.86 -2.23 4.67
C VAL A 175 -5.03 -1.71 6.09
N GLY A 176 -3.95 -1.64 6.87
CA GLY A 176 -4.03 -1.00 8.19
C GLY A 176 -3.97 0.51 8.02
N ASP A 177 -4.86 1.23 8.69
CA ASP A 177 -4.89 2.70 8.70
C ASP A 177 -4.26 3.20 10.01
N PRO A 178 -3.17 3.99 9.98
CA PRO A 178 -2.59 4.57 11.18
C PRO A 178 -3.56 5.49 11.94
N ALA A 179 -4.63 5.98 11.30
CA ALA A 179 -5.71 6.71 11.96
C ALA A 179 -6.71 5.81 12.72
N LEU A 180 -6.64 4.48 12.58
CA LEU A 180 -7.54 3.52 13.22
C LEU A 180 -6.82 2.58 14.21
N PRO A 181 -6.06 3.07 15.20
CA PRO A 181 -5.42 2.20 16.17
C PRO A 181 -6.45 1.55 17.10
N LEU A 182 -6.27 0.26 17.36
CA LEU A 182 -7.11 -0.56 18.22
C LEU A 182 -6.71 -0.38 19.69
N LEU A 183 -7.18 0.71 20.26
CA LEU A 183 -6.95 1.03 21.67
C LEU A 183 -7.81 0.14 22.57
N ARG A 184 -7.29 -0.18 23.75
CA ARG A 184 -8.06 -0.83 24.81
C ARG A 184 -9.22 0.08 25.24
N PRO A 185 -10.41 -0.48 25.55
CA PRO A 185 -11.55 0.32 25.97
C PRO A 185 -11.32 1.13 27.26
N ASP A 186 -10.46 0.62 28.15
CA ASP A 186 -10.22 1.16 29.49
C ASP A 186 -8.98 2.05 29.58
N VAL A 187 -8.18 2.17 28.51
CA VAL A 187 -6.95 2.98 28.58
C VAL A 187 -7.28 4.46 28.58
N ILE A 188 -6.62 5.21 29.45
CA ILE A 188 -6.63 6.69 29.45
C ILE A 188 -5.28 7.15 28.89
N LEU A 189 -5.32 7.96 27.84
CA LEU A 189 -4.13 8.56 27.24
C LEU A 189 -3.89 9.95 27.80
N ASP A 190 -2.73 10.54 27.51
CA ASP A 190 -2.51 11.94 27.81
C ASP A 190 -3.50 12.83 27.03
N PRO A 191 -3.91 13.99 27.56
CA PRO A 191 -4.94 14.83 26.93
C PRO A 191 -4.64 15.23 25.48
N LYS A 192 -3.36 15.40 25.14
CA LYS A 192 -2.94 15.73 23.77
C LYS A 192 -3.20 14.54 22.84
N ALA A 193 -2.79 13.33 23.22
CA ALA A 193 -3.05 12.12 22.44
C ALA A 193 -4.55 11.78 22.34
N GLU A 194 -5.33 11.96 23.42
CA GLU A 194 -6.79 11.79 23.41
C GLU A 194 -7.44 12.63 22.31
N PHE A 195 -7.05 13.91 22.24
CA PHE A 195 -7.59 14.86 21.29
C PHE A 195 -7.12 14.58 19.85
N LEU A 196 -5.82 14.44 19.63
CA LEU A 196 -5.24 14.30 18.28
C LEU A 196 -5.64 12.99 17.61
N LEU A 197 -5.66 11.89 18.36
CA LEU A 197 -6.09 10.58 17.84
C LEU A 197 -7.60 10.41 17.84
N ARG A 198 -8.36 11.26 18.55
CA ARG A 198 -9.81 11.07 18.77
C ARG A 198 -10.08 9.73 19.47
N ALA A 199 -9.28 9.42 20.49
CA ALA A 199 -9.26 8.11 21.14
C ALA A 199 -10.62 7.67 21.71
N HIS A 200 -11.48 8.61 22.11
CA HIS A 200 -12.86 8.34 22.52
C HIS A 200 -13.70 7.60 21.45
N THR A 201 -13.46 7.87 20.17
CA THR A 201 -14.12 7.17 19.05
C THR A 201 -13.43 5.84 18.80
N LEU A 202 -12.09 5.83 18.80
CA LEU A 202 -11.28 4.66 18.49
C LEU A 202 -11.48 3.50 19.48
N ARG A 203 -11.70 3.79 20.76
CA ARG A 203 -12.00 2.76 21.78
C ARG A 203 -13.24 1.93 21.45
N LYS A 204 -14.18 2.48 20.67
CA LYS A 204 -15.45 1.86 20.28
C LYS A 204 -15.35 1.06 18.97
N LEU A 205 -14.19 1.05 18.31
CA LEU A 205 -14.02 0.30 17.07
C LEU A 205 -14.16 -1.20 17.32
N PRO A 206 -14.83 -1.94 16.41
CA PRO A 206 -14.90 -3.39 16.50
C PRO A 206 -13.50 -4.00 16.32
N ASP A 207 -13.33 -5.21 16.83
CA ASP A 207 -12.12 -5.97 16.55
C ASP A 207 -12.00 -6.29 15.04
N PRO A 208 -10.77 -6.39 14.52
CA PRO A 208 -10.54 -6.68 13.12
C PRO A 208 -11.03 -8.09 12.79
N THR A 209 -11.77 -8.22 11.69
CA THR A 209 -12.33 -9.50 11.25
C THR A 209 -11.41 -10.28 10.32
N THR A 210 -10.33 -9.65 9.83
CA THR A 210 -9.34 -10.31 8.96
C THR A 210 -8.14 -10.81 9.76
N ASN A 211 -7.67 -12.01 9.41
CA ASN A 211 -6.41 -12.54 9.93
C ASN A 211 -5.22 -11.67 9.47
N TRP A 212 -4.17 -11.59 10.29
CA TRP A 212 -2.96 -10.83 9.93
C TRP A 212 -2.38 -11.28 8.57
N ASN A 213 -2.46 -12.57 8.23
CA ASN A 213 -1.95 -13.12 6.97
C ASN A 213 -2.88 -12.88 5.76
N ALA A 214 -3.98 -12.13 5.89
CA ALA A 214 -4.84 -11.82 4.75
C ALA A 214 -4.04 -11.13 3.62
N PRO A 215 -4.40 -11.34 2.35
CA PRO A 215 -3.66 -10.77 1.21
C PRO A 215 -3.45 -9.27 1.37
N ASN A 216 -2.21 -8.79 1.33
CA ASN A 216 -1.97 -7.34 1.27
C ASN A 216 -2.27 -6.84 -0.16
N TRP A 217 -3.03 -5.75 -0.29
CA TRP A 217 -3.35 -5.13 -1.58
C TRP A 217 -2.11 -4.87 -2.44
N ARG A 218 -0.96 -4.54 -1.83
CA ARG A 218 0.31 -4.34 -2.54
C ARG A 218 0.76 -5.60 -3.27
N ARG A 219 0.53 -6.78 -2.69
CA ARG A 219 0.83 -8.06 -3.34
C ARG A 219 -0.15 -8.33 -4.48
N ALA A 220 -1.43 -8.00 -4.30
CA ALA A 220 -2.45 -8.14 -5.35
C ALA A 220 -2.16 -7.22 -6.54
N VAL A 221 -1.91 -5.93 -6.31
CA VAL A 221 -1.56 -4.95 -7.35
C VAL A 221 -0.27 -5.33 -8.07
N ARG A 222 0.77 -5.75 -7.35
CA ARG A 222 2.02 -6.23 -7.96
C ARG A 222 1.80 -7.47 -8.83
N ASN A 223 0.99 -8.43 -8.36
CA ASN A 223 0.67 -9.62 -9.14
C ASN A 223 -0.10 -9.25 -10.41
N LEU A 224 -1.07 -8.34 -10.31
CA LEU A 224 -1.81 -7.83 -11.46
C LEU A 224 -0.88 -7.15 -12.47
N PHE A 225 0.02 -6.27 -12.01
CA PHE A 225 1.03 -5.63 -12.85
C PHE A 225 1.93 -6.65 -13.55
N ARG A 226 2.37 -7.70 -12.85
CA ARG A 226 3.19 -8.78 -13.44
C ARG A 226 2.42 -9.53 -14.52
N ILE A 227 1.15 -9.86 -14.27
CA ILE A 227 0.27 -10.51 -15.24
C ILE A 227 0.09 -9.63 -16.47
N MET A 228 -0.20 -8.34 -16.29
CA MET A 228 -0.37 -7.38 -17.38
C MET A 228 0.92 -7.18 -18.19
N ALA A 229 2.08 -7.06 -17.53
CA ALA A 229 3.37 -6.96 -18.20
C ALA A 229 3.70 -8.23 -19.00
N SER A 230 3.36 -9.40 -18.44
CA SER A 230 3.55 -10.69 -19.11
C SER A 230 2.63 -10.82 -20.33
N ALA A 231 1.37 -10.41 -20.20
CA ALA A 231 0.42 -10.38 -21.31
C ALA A 231 0.85 -9.41 -22.42
N GLY A 232 1.36 -8.23 -22.05
CA GLY A 232 1.93 -7.27 -23.00
C GLY A 232 3.16 -7.82 -23.72
N LEU A 233 4.06 -8.50 -23.01
CA LEU A 233 5.22 -9.16 -23.60
C LEU A 233 4.80 -10.27 -24.56
N TRP A 234 3.81 -11.09 -24.18
CA TRP A 234 3.23 -12.13 -25.04
C TRP A 234 2.57 -11.55 -26.29
N ALA A 235 1.87 -10.43 -26.17
CA ALA A 235 1.29 -9.73 -27.32
C ALA A 235 2.37 -9.21 -28.28
N ILE A 236 3.48 -8.67 -27.76
CA ILE A 236 4.63 -8.24 -28.57
C ILE A 236 5.28 -9.44 -29.27
N VAL A 237 5.54 -10.54 -28.55
CA VAL A 237 6.07 -11.78 -29.12
C VAL A 237 5.14 -12.33 -30.20
N TRP A 238 3.83 -12.31 -29.98
CA TRP A 238 2.83 -12.74 -30.96
C TRP A 238 2.83 -11.86 -32.22
N VAL A 239 2.92 -10.54 -32.08
CA VAL A 239 3.02 -9.60 -33.21
C VAL A 239 4.31 -9.84 -34.01
N LEU A 240 5.44 -10.03 -33.34
CA LEU A 240 6.72 -10.33 -33.99
C LEU A 240 6.70 -11.69 -34.69
N PHE A 241 6.17 -12.72 -34.03
CA PHE A 241 5.96 -14.05 -34.63
C PHE A 241 5.08 -13.95 -35.87
N ARG A 242 3.93 -13.28 -35.80
CA ARG A 242 3.05 -13.08 -36.96
C ARG A 242 3.73 -12.31 -38.09
N LYS A 243 4.61 -11.36 -37.77
CA LYS A 243 5.38 -10.61 -38.79
C LYS A 243 6.43 -11.48 -39.48
N VAL A 244 7.14 -12.33 -38.73
CA VAL A 244 8.15 -13.27 -39.27
C VAL A 244 7.49 -14.36 -40.13
N TYR A 245 6.43 -15.00 -39.62
CA TYR A 245 5.73 -16.07 -40.34
C TYR A 245 4.76 -15.55 -41.41
N GLY A 246 4.25 -14.33 -41.28
CA GLY A 246 3.45 -13.66 -42.31
C GLY A 246 4.27 -13.25 -43.54
N VAL A 247 5.58 -12.99 -43.37
CA VAL A 247 6.51 -12.75 -44.49
C VAL A 247 6.86 -14.07 -45.19
N ALA A 248 6.97 -15.18 -44.47
CA ALA A 248 7.19 -16.50 -45.08
C ALA A 248 6.00 -16.97 -45.94
N GLY A 249 4.76 -16.62 -45.57
CA GLY A 249 3.55 -16.93 -46.35
C GLY A 249 3.39 -16.13 -47.65
N ALA A 250 4.02 -14.96 -47.77
CA ALA A 250 3.95 -14.13 -48.98
C ALA A 250 4.94 -14.56 -50.09
N ALA A 251 5.94 -15.38 -49.74
CA ALA A 251 6.94 -15.90 -50.68
C ALA A 251 6.48 -17.20 -51.39
N ILE A 252 5.42 -17.85 -50.92
CA ILE A 252 4.93 -19.13 -51.45
C ILE A 252 3.49 -18.94 -51.93
N GLY A 253 3.32 -18.69 -53.23
CA GLY A 253 2.05 -18.88 -53.91
C GLY A 253 1.38 -17.61 -54.43
N ARG A 254 1.85 -17.11 -55.57
CA ARG A 254 0.95 -16.48 -56.55
C ARG A 254 0.73 -17.47 -57.70
N PRO A 255 -0.46 -18.08 -57.82
CA PRO A 255 -0.82 -18.82 -59.03
C PRO A 255 -0.95 -17.84 -60.20
N ARG A 256 -0.27 -18.17 -61.29
CA ARG A 256 -0.32 -17.48 -62.57
C ARG A 256 -1.73 -17.53 -63.13
N ARG A 257 -2.34 -16.37 -63.37
CA ARG A 257 -3.69 -16.21 -63.94
C ARG A 257 -3.70 -16.75 -65.38
N GLN A 258 -4.36 -17.88 -65.62
CA GLN A 258 -4.68 -18.36 -66.98
C GLN A 258 -6.01 -17.76 -67.44
N SER A 259 -6.00 -17.20 -68.65
CA SER A 259 -7.17 -16.79 -69.43
C SER A 259 -7.77 -18.00 -70.14
N SER A 260 -9.11 -18.06 -70.29
CA SER A 260 -9.73 -18.87 -71.35
C SER A 260 -10.87 -18.12 -72.04
N HIS A 261 -10.72 -17.97 -73.34
CA HIS A 261 -11.74 -17.61 -74.33
C HIS A 261 -12.58 -18.84 -74.74
N GLY A 262 -13.79 -18.58 -75.26
CA GLY A 262 -14.59 -19.44 -76.16
C GLY A 262 -15.51 -20.46 -75.48
N GLU A 263 -16.71 -20.83 -75.96
CA GLU A 263 -17.45 -20.62 -77.22
C GLU A 263 -18.92 -21.10 -77.04
N HIS A 264 -19.81 -20.64 -77.93
CA HIS A 264 -21.10 -21.15 -78.47
C HIS A 264 -21.84 -22.39 -77.87
N GLY A 265 -23.18 -22.56 -77.93
CA GLY A 265 -24.29 -21.90 -78.63
C GLY A 265 -25.61 -22.72 -78.53
N GLU A 266 -26.72 -22.16 -79.08
CA GLU A 266 -28.00 -22.79 -79.54
C GLU A 266 -28.93 -23.52 -78.53
N THR A 267 -30.28 -23.52 -78.57
CA THR A 267 -31.35 -23.43 -79.62
C THR A 267 -32.70 -23.06 -78.91
N ARG A 268 -33.50 -22.07 -79.33
CA ARG A 268 -34.62 -22.03 -80.33
C ARG A 268 -35.85 -22.94 -80.09
N ARG A 269 -37.02 -22.37 -79.70
CA ARG A 269 -38.30 -22.31 -80.47
C ARG A 269 -39.53 -21.90 -79.62
N THR A 270 -40.35 -21.03 -80.22
CA THR A 270 -41.69 -20.51 -79.87
C THR A 270 -42.84 -21.44 -80.32
N PRO A 271 -44.11 -21.18 -79.94
CA PRO A 271 -45.08 -20.43 -80.78
C PRO A 271 -45.92 -19.39 -79.99
N ARG A 272 -46.27 -18.18 -80.51
CA ARG A 272 -47.39 -17.78 -81.41
C ARG A 272 -48.78 -18.08 -80.78
N GLU A 273 -49.73 -17.16 -80.60
CA GLU A 273 -50.39 -16.22 -81.54
C GLU A 273 -51.17 -15.09 -80.83
N GLU A 274 -51.37 -13.99 -81.59
CA GLU A 274 -52.53 -13.07 -81.70
C GLU A 274 -53.07 -12.35 -80.44
N GLU A 275 -53.35 -11.05 -80.45
CA GLU A 275 -54.38 -10.39 -81.27
C GLU A 275 -54.29 -8.84 -81.09
N LYS A 276 -54.33 -8.06 -82.20
CA LYS A 276 -55.06 -6.78 -82.30
C LYS A 276 -55.00 -6.16 -83.71
N SER A 277 -56.21 -6.05 -84.27
CA SER A 277 -56.75 -5.26 -85.41
C SER A 277 -56.25 -5.53 -86.82
#